data_AF-A0AAU0KCX9-F1
#
_entry.id   AF-A0AAU0KCX9-F1
#
_cell.length_a   1.000
_cell.length_b   1.000
_cell.length_c   1.000
_cell.angle_alpha   90.00
_cell.angle_beta   90.00
_cell.angle_gamma   90.00
#
_symmetry.space_group_name_H-M   'P 1'
#
loop_
_entity.id
_entity.type
_entity.pdbx_description
1 polymer ?
#
loop_
_entity_poly.entity_id
_entity_poly.type
_entity_poly.pdbx_seq_one_letter_code
_entity_poly.pdbx_strand_id
1 'polypeptide(L)'
;MGADHHGYVPRMKAAIEALGYDPKKFTILLIQFVNLLRDGEQVKMSTRSGQFVELQEVVREVGVDAARYYFLMRRSDSHLDFDLELAKSQSADNPVYYVQYAHARLCSILQKAAERGIAVPAVSAFDPDAIATPEEKRLFTKLAQFPDEVARAAADLEPHRIVTYVHELAGDFHSYYNNGSRILEESGALRDSHLLMIAAIRTVIANALRLLGISAPEKM
;
A
#
# COMPACT_ATOMS: atom_id res chain seq x y z
N MET A 1 -12.37 11.80 13.80
CA MET A 1 -13.81 11.94 14.09
C MET A 1 -14.59 11.86 12.80
N GLY A 2 -15.87 11.48 12.83
CA GLY A 2 -16.72 11.55 11.64
C GLY A 2 -16.88 12.97 11.13
N ALA A 3 -17.10 13.16 9.82
CA ALA A 3 -17.27 14.45 9.18
C ALA A 3 -18.49 15.25 9.71
N ASP A 4 -19.49 14.57 10.25
CA ASP A 4 -20.63 15.15 10.97
C ASP A 4 -20.23 15.94 12.23
N HIS A 5 -19.02 15.72 12.75
CA HIS A 5 -18.48 16.43 13.92
C HIS A 5 -17.62 17.66 13.56
N HIS A 6 -17.58 18.09 12.29
CA HIS A 6 -16.74 19.23 11.86
C HIS A 6 -17.00 20.52 12.66
N GLY A 7 -18.24 20.79 13.07
CA GLY A 7 -18.61 21.96 13.86
C GLY A 7 -17.98 22.01 15.26
N TYR A 8 -17.49 20.88 15.79
CA TYR A 8 -16.77 20.84 17.07
C TYR A 8 -15.31 21.29 16.94
N VAL A 9 -14.71 21.18 15.75
CA VAL A 9 -13.29 21.52 15.55
C VAL A 9 -12.94 22.95 16.00
N PRO A 10 -13.64 24.02 15.56
CA PRO A 10 -13.33 25.37 16.02
C PRO A 10 -13.58 25.57 17.52
N ARG A 11 -14.59 24.91 18.09
CA ARG A 11 -14.93 25.00 19.52
C ARG A 11 -13.84 24.38 20.38
N MET A 12 -13.32 23.22 19.99
CA MET A 12 -12.24 22.56 20.70
C MET A 12 -10.94 23.35 20.62
N LYS A 13 -10.62 23.95 19.45
CA LYS A 13 -9.46 24.83 19.32
C LYS A 13 -9.57 26.06 20.22
N ALA A 14 -10.73 26.70 20.27
CA ALA A 14 -10.97 27.84 21.16
C ALA A 14 -10.84 27.46 22.65
N ALA A 15 -11.29 26.27 23.04
CA ALA A 15 -11.14 25.79 24.42
C ALA A 15 -9.67 25.56 24.79
N ILE A 16 -8.85 25.02 23.87
CA ILE A 16 -7.41 24.80 24.08
C ILE A 16 -6.68 26.13 24.24
N GLU A 17 -7.03 27.11 23.40
CA GLU A 17 -6.50 28.47 23.49
C GLU A 17 -6.90 29.15 24.81
N ALA A 18 -8.15 29.01 25.24
CA ALA A 18 -8.63 29.56 26.53
C ALA A 18 -7.91 28.95 27.74
N LEU A 19 -7.41 27.71 27.63
CA LEU A 19 -6.59 27.05 28.65
C LEU A 19 -5.10 27.45 28.58
N GLY A 20 -4.72 28.34 27.67
CA GLY A 20 -3.35 28.85 27.51
C GLY A 20 -2.43 28.00 26.66
N TYR A 21 -2.97 27.04 25.90
CA TYR A 21 -2.19 26.18 25.00
C TYR A 21 -2.26 26.66 23.54
N ASP A 22 -1.24 26.34 22.75
CA ASP A 22 -1.24 26.62 21.30
C ASP A 22 -2.26 25.71 20.58
N PRO A 23 -3.33 26.26 19.99
CA PRO A 23 -4.35 25.46 19.30
C PRO A 23 -3.82 24.74 18.05
N LYS A 24 -2.64 25.11 17.52
CA LYS A 24 -2.01 24.39 16.41
C LYS A 24 -1.47 23.03 16.81
N LYS A 25 -1.21 22.79 18.10
CA LYS A 25 -0.79 21.48 18.61
C LYS A 25 -1.93 20.46 18.66
N PHE A 26 -3.17 20.90 18.40
CA PHE A 26 -4.34 20.06 18.39
C PHE A 26 -4.87 19.85 16.97
N THR A 27 -4.64 18.64 16.47
CA THR A 27 -5.07 18.20 15.15
C THR A 27 -6.21 17.19 15.28
N ILE A 28 -7.31 17.45 14.58
CA ILE A 28 -8.41 16.51 14.41
C ILE A 28 -8.42 16.09 12.95
N LEU A 29 -8.27 14.79 12.69
CA LEU A 29 -8.56 14.22 11.38
C LEU A 29 -10.05 13.91 11.28
N LEU A 30 -10.69 14.52 10.28
CA LEU A 30 -12.06 14.20 9.92
C LEU A 30 -12.05 13.04 8.91
N ILE A 31 -12.92 12.07 9.17
CA ILE A 31 -13.11 10.87 8.36
C ILE A 31 -14.49 10.98 7.70
N GLN A 32 -14.54 10.92 6.38
CA GLN A 32 -15.77 10.97 5.61
C GLN A 32 -16.58 9.68 5.70
N PHE A 33 -17.82 9.78 5.25
CA PHE A 33 -18.70 8.64 5.08
C PHE A 33 -18.20 7.70 3.98
N VAL A 34 -18.47 6.42 4.20
CA VAL A 34 -18.14 5.34 3.27
C VAL A 34 -19.44 4.78 2.70
N ASN A 35 -19.51 4.67 1.38
CA ASN A 35 -20.56 3.95 0.69
C ASN A 35 -20.12 2.50 0.55
N LEU A 36 -20.92 1.57 1.06
CA LEU A 36 -20.70 0.15 0.81
C LEU A 36 -21.39 -0.23 -0.50
N LEU A 37 -20.65 -0.90 -1.37
CA LEU A 37 -21.14 -1.45 -2.63
C LEU A 37 -21.05 -2.99 -2.62
N ARG A 38 -21.91 -3.64 -3.39
CA ARG A 38 -21.77 -5.05 -3.81
C ARG A 38 -21.93 -5.10 -5.32
N ASP A 39 -20.92 -5.59 -6.03
CA ASP A 39 -20.91 -5.65 -7.49
C ASP A 39 -21.22 -4.28 -8.15
N GLY A 40 -20.66 -3.21 -7.59
CA GLY A 40 -20.88 -1.83 -8.04
C GLY A 40 -22.21 -1.21 -7.61
N GLU A 41 -23.11 -1.96 -6.99
CA GLU A 41 -24.41 -1.46 -6.53
C GLU A 41 -24.40 -1.06 -5.05
N GLN A 42 -24.95 0.11 -4.73
CA GLN A 42 -24.98 0.61 -3.36
C GLN A 42 -25.85 -0.26 -2.44
N VAL A 43 -25.27 -0.70 -1.32
CA VAL A 43 -25.98 -1.43 -0.28
C VAL A 43 -26.97 -0.48 0.39
N LYS A 44 -28.26 -0.80 0.32
CA LYS A 44 -29.31 0.00 0.97
C LYS A 44 -29.20 -0.11 2.48
N MET A 45 -28.77 0.97 3.14
CA MET A 45 -28.86 1.12 4.59
C MET A 45 -30.17 1.82 4.96
N SER A 46 -30.81 1.37 6.05
CA SER A 46 -32.08 1.94 6.50
C SER A 46 -32.03 2.22 8.00
N THR A 47 -32.01 3.51 8.33
CA THR A 47 -32.07 4.02 9.70
C THR A 47 -33.41 3.72 10.38
N ARG A 48 -34.50 3.55 9.61
CA ARG A 48 -35.85 3.27 10.13
C ARG A 48 -36.08 1.80 10.47
N SER A 49 -35.41 0.87 9.77
CA SER A 49 -35.48 -0.57 10.07
C SER A 49 -34.34 -1.05 10.96
N GLY A 50 -33.42 -0.16 11.36
CA GLY A 50 -32.24 -0.51 12.16
C GLY A 50 -31.22 -1.35 11.40
N GLN A 51 -31.28 -1.40 10.07
CA GLN A 51 -30.32 -2.13 9.25
C GLN A 51 -29.13 -1.22 8.92
N PHE A 52 -28.05 -1.40 9.66
CA PHE A 52 -26.71 -0.88 9.38
C PHE A 52 -25.73 -2.04 9.32
N VAL A 53 -24.71 -1.93 8.45
CA VAL A 53 -23.64 -2.93 8.38
C VAL A 53 -22.57 -2.54 9.39
N GLU A 54 -22.26 -3.42 10.32
CA GLU A 54 -21.22 -3.17 11.30
C GLU A 54 -19.82 -3.27 10.67
N LEU A 55 -18.88 -2.45 11.10
CA LEU A 55 -17.49 -2.56 10.63
C LEU A 55 -16.92 -3.96 10.91
N GLN A 56 -17.30 -4.59 12.02
CA GLN A 56 -16.88 -5.96 12.33
C GLN A 56 -17.43 -6.99 11.34
N GLU A 57 -18.61 -6.76 10.76
CA GLU A 57 -19.15 -7.61 9.69
C GLU A 57 -18.37 -7.41 8.40
N VAL A 58 -18.10 -6.16 8.00
CA VAL A 58 -17.27 -5.85 6.84
C VAL A 58 -15.89 -6.50 6.95
N VAL A 59 -15.22 -6.35 8.09
CA VAL A 59 -13.88 -6.93 8.33
C VAL A 59 -13.92 -8.46 8.32
N ARG A 60 -14.96 -9.08 8.88
CA ARG A 60 -15.13 -10.54 8.83
C ARG A 60 -15.35 -11.03 7.40
N GLU A 61 -16.06 -10.26 6.59
CA GLU A 61 -16.39 -10.63 5.21
C GLU A 61 -15.20 -10.48 4.26
N VAL A 62 -14.51 -9.34 4.27
CA VAL A 62 -13.44 -9.03 3.30
C VAL A 62 -12.04 -9.38 3.82
N GLY A 63 -11.90 -9.62 5.12
CA GLY A 63 -10.61 -9.78 5.79
C GLY A 63 -9.98 -8.45 6.22
N VAL A 64 -9.10 -8.53 7.22
CA VAL A 64 -8.47 -7.34 7.85
C VAL A 64 -7.58 -6.55 6.89
N ASP A 65 -6.86 -7.25 6.02
CA ASP A 65 -5.93 -6.64 5.07
C ASP A 65 -6.67 -5.81 4.01
N ALA A 66 -7.73 -6.39 3.41
CA ALA A 66 -8.56 -5.69 2.45
C ALA A 66 -9.25 -4.49 3.10
N ALA A 67 -9.84 -4.66 4.29
CA ALA A 67 -10.45 -3.54 5.00
C ALA A 67 -9.44 -2.40 5.22
N ARG A 68 -8.26 -2.69 5.78
CA ARG A 68 -7.21 -1.68 5.98
C ARG A 68 -6.80 -1.00 4.69
N TYR A 69 -6.55 -1.77 3.63
CA TYR A 69 -6.14 -1.22 2.34
C TYR A 69 -7.18 -0.23 1.81
N TYR A 70 -8.46 -0.62 1.76
CA TYR A 70 -9.54 0.19 1.21
C TYR A 70 -9.80 1.45 2.04
N PHE A 71 -9.81 1.35 3.38
CA PHE A 71 -9.98 2.54 4.22
C PHE A 71 -8.79 3.51 4.17
N LEU A 72 -7.59 3.02 3.82
CA LEU A 72 -6.39 3.84 3.70
C LEU A 72 -6.14 4.37 2.30
N MET A 73 -6.80 3.87 1.24
CA MET A 73 -6.46 4.25 -0.15
C MET A 73 -6.92 5.66 -0.56
N ARG A 74 -7.72 6.33 0.28
CA ARG A 74 -8.21 7.70 0.07
C ARG A 74 -7.79 8.59 1.23
N ARG A 75 -7.75 9.90 0.97
CA ARG A 75 -7.66 10.90 2.05
C ARG A 75 -8.82 10.69 3.01
N SER A 76 -8.60 10.90 4.31
CA SER A 76 -9.65 10.73 5.31
C SER A 76 -10.83 11.67 5.07
N ASP A 77 -10.58 12.84 4.49
CA ASP A 77 -11.58 13.87 4.18
C ASP A 77 -12.33 13.66 2.85
N SER A 78 -12.11 12.53 2.16
CA SER A 78 -12.73 12.20 0.87
C SER A 78 -13.71 11.04 1.00
N HIS A 79 -14.80 11.08 0.22
CA HIS A 79 -15.75 9.98 0.14
C HIS A 79 -15.06 8.71 -0.38
N LEU A 80 -15.47 7.56 0.15
CA LEU A 80 -14.94 6.26 -0.22
C LEU A 80 -16.09 5.34 -0.65
N ASP A 81 -16.00 4.82 -1.86
CA ASP A 81 -16.81 3.70 -2.31
C ASP A 81 -16.03 2.40 -2.05
N PHE A 82 -16.60 1.54 -1.20
CA PHE A 82 -16.00 0.28 -0.79
C PHE A 82 -16.86 -0.87 -1.31
N ASP A 83 -16.43 -1.44 -2.43
CA ASP A 83 -17.01 -2.65 -3.00
C ASP A 83 -16.52 -3.91 -2.28
N LEU A 84 -17.46 -4.60 -1.63
CA LEU A 84 -17.20 -5.80 -0.84
C LEU A 84 -16.82 -7.01 -1.70
N GLU A 85 -17.40 -7.14 -2.89
CA GLU A 85 -17.11 -8.27 -3.79
C GLU A 85 -15.73 -8.10 -4.43
N LEU A 86 -15.40 -6.88 -4.88
CA LEU A 86 -14.06 -6.59 -5.38
C LEU A 86 -12.98 -6.85 -4.32
N ALA A 87 -13.22 -6.42 -3.08
CA ALA A 87 -12.27 -6.59 -1.98
C ALA A 87 -12.04 -8.05 -1.58
N LYS A 88 -13.00 -8.95 -1.82
CA LYS A 88 -12.87 -10.40 -1.63
C LYS A 88 -12.18 -11.10 -2.80
N SER A 89 -12.22 -10.51 -3.99
CA SER A 89 -11.74 -11.17 -5.20
C SER A 89 -10.22 -11.37 -5.18
N GLN A 90 -9.75 -12.48 -5.75
CA GLN A 90 -8.32 -12.76 -5.98
C GLN A 90 -7.96 -12.40 -7.43
N SER A 91 -8.26 -11.17 -7.82
CA SER A 91 -8.00 -10.65 -9.16
C SER A 91 -7.03 -9.49 -9.14
N ALA A 92 -6.45 -9.15 -10.30
CA ALA A 92 -5.61 -7.98 -10.45
C ALA A 92 -6.37 -6.66 -10.19
N ASP A 93 -7.70 -6.67 -10.29
CA ASP A 93 -8.55 -5.50 -10.02
C ASP A 93 -8.66 -5.22 -8.51
N ASN A 94 -8.45 -6.23 -7.65
CA ASN A 94 -8.37 -6.03 -6.21
C ASN A 94 -6.99 -5.45 -5.85
N PRO A 95 -6.93 -4.19 -5.37
CA PRO A 95 -5.65 -3.51 -5.19
C PRO A 95 -4.81 -4.08 -4.05
N VAL A 96 -5.42 -4.70 -3.01
CA VAL A 96 -4.64 -5.37 -1.96
C VAL A 96 -4.02 -6.66 -2.48
N TYR A 97 -4.80 -7.46 -3.21
CA TYR A 97 -4.32 -8.69 -3.83
C TYR A 97 -3.20 -8.39 -4.84
N TYR A 98 -3.37 -7.35 -5.66
CA TYR A 98 -2.38 -6.90 -6.64
C TYR A 98 -0.98 -6.64 -6.03
N VAL A 99 -0.95 -5.96 -4.89
CA VAL A 99 0.29 -5.62 -4.17
C VAL A 99 0.85 -6.84 -3.43
N GLN A 100 0.00 -7.61 -2.74
CA GLN A 100 0.43 -8.81 -2.03
C GLN A 100 1.00 -9.87 -2.99
N TYR A 101 0.39 -10.00 -4.17
CA TYR A 101 0.85 -10.89 -5.23
C TYR A 101 2.21 -10.46 -5.79
N ALA A 102 2.46 -9.15 -5.93
CA ALA A 102 3.79 -8.65 -6.27
C ALA A 102 4.84 -9.09 -5.24
N HIS A 103 4.55 -8.94 -3.95
CA HIS A 103 5.43 -9.38 -2.87
C HIS A 103 5.70 -10.89 -2.91
N ALA A 104 4.65 -11.71 -3.02
CA ALA A 104 4.78 -13.17 -3.11
C ALA A 104 5.61 -13.61 -4.33
N ARG A 105 5.44 -12.94 -5.47
CA ARG A 105 6.24 -13.20 -6.68
C ARG A 105 7.71 -12.86 -6.49
N LEU A 106 8.03 -11.72 -5.86
CA LEU A 106 9.40 -11.34 -5.53
C LEU A 106 10.05 -12.39 -4.61
N CYS A 107 9.34 -12.84 -3.57
CA CYS A 107 9.78 -13.94 -2.72
C CYS A 107 10.04 -15.23 -3.52
N SER A 108 9.13 -15.59 -4.43
CA SER A 108 9.28 -16.77 -5.29
C SER A 108 10.52 -16.69 -6.19
N ILE A 109 10.84 -15.52 -6.76
CA ILE A 109 12.05 -15.33 -7.59
C ILE A 109 13.31 -15.59 -6.76
N LEU A 110 13.40 -14.99 -5.56
CA LEU A 110 14.55 -15.17 -4.67
C LEU A 110 14.67 -16.63 -4.18
N GLN A 111 13.54 -17.27 -3.87
CA GLN A 111 13.52 -18.68 -3.49
C GLN A 111 14.04 -19.58 -4.63
N LYS A 112 13.58 -19.35 -5.87
CA LYS A 112 14.05 -20.09 -7.05
C LYS A 112 15.53 -19.86 -7.35
N ALA A 113 16.05 -18.66 -7.09
CA ALA A 113 17.49 -18.39 -7.18
C ALA A 113 18.26 -19.27 -6.19
N ALA A 114 17.83 -19.29 -4.93
CA ALA A 114 18.45 -20.09 -3.88
C ALA A 114 18.40 -21.61 -4.19
N GLU A 115 17.28 -22.12 -4.71
CA GLU A 115 17.13 -23.52 -5.16
C GLU A 115 18.10 -23.89 -6.29
N ARG A 116 18.52 -22.93 -7.12
CA ARG A 116 19.55 -23.10 -8.16
C ARG A 116 20.98 -22.89 -7.63
N GLY A 117 21.16 -22.69 -6.32
CA GLY A 117 22.46 -22.38 -5.72
C GLY A 117 22.94 -20.96 -5.97
N ILE A 118 22.05 -20.05 -6.39
CA ILE A 118 22.37 -18.64 -6.64
C ILE A 118 21.93 -17.83 -5.41
N ALA A 119 22.89 -17.40 -4.60
CA ALA A 119 22.62 -16.52 -3.47
C ALA A 119 22.40 -15.08 -3.92
N VAL A 120 21.60 -14.31 -3.16
CA VAL A 120 21.57 -12.85 -3.32
C VAL A 120 22.94 -12.30 -2.91
N PRO A 121 23.62 -11.56 -3.78
CA PRO A 121 24.98 -11.10 -3.51
C PRO A 121 24.98 -9.96 -2.48
N ALA A 122 26.17 -9.59 -2.01
CA ALA A 122 26.34 -8.40 -1.18
C ALA A 122 26.09 -7.13 -2.01
N VAL A 123 25.66 -6.04 -1.37
CA VAL A 123 25.43 -4.74 -2.04
C VAL A 123 26.67 -4.23 -2.78
N SER A 124 27.87 -4.59 -2.33
CA SER A 124 29.14 -4.24 -2.99
C SER A 124 29.34 -4.88 -4.38
N ALA A 125 28.55 -5.89 -4.74
CA ALA A 125 28.54 -6.49 -6.06
C ALA A 125 27.53 -5.82 -7.02
N PHE A 126 26.82 -4.79 -6.56
CA PHE A 126 25.96 -3.98 -7.42
C PHE A 126 26.81 -3.23 -8.45
N ASP A 127 26.53 -3.48 -9.72
CA ASP A 127 27.05 -2.74 -10.85
C ASP A 127 25.97 -1.81 -11.42
N PRO A 128 26.10 -0.47 -11.29
CA PRO A 128 25.16 0.49 -11.86
C PRO A 128 25.07 0.43 -13.39
N ASP A 129 26.14 0.04 -14.08
CA ASP A 129 26.16 -0.03 -15.54
C ASP A 129 25.35 -1.23 -16.07
N ALA A 130 25.10 -2.22 -15.22
CA ALA A 130 24.17 -3.32 -15.50
C ALA A 130 22.70 -2.87 -15.57
N ILE A 131 22.37 -1.68 -15.04
CA ILE A 131 21.02 -1.11 -15.04
C ILE A 131 20.85 -0.19 -16.25
N ALA A 132 20.43 -0.78 -17.35
CA ALA A 132 20.43 -0.12 -18.66
C ALA A 132 19.05 0.40 -19.07
N THR A 133 17.97 -0.31 -18.71
CA THR A 133 16.65 -0.05 -19.28
C THR A 133 15.93 1.13 -18.59
N PRO A 134 15.09 1.87 -19.32
CA PRO A 134 14.22 2.88 -18.71
C PRO A 134 13.34 2.31 -17.58
N GLU A 135 12.89 1.07 -17.72
CA GLU A 135 12.07 0.34 -16.74
C GLU A 135 12.83 0.14 -15.42
N GLU A 136 14.07 -0.37 -15.48
CA GLU A 136 14.89 -0.56 -14.29
C GLU A 136 15.21 0.78 -13.62
N LYS A 137 15.56 1.80 -14.41
CA LYS A 137 15.84 3.15 -13.88
C LYS A 137 14.63 3.75 -13.17
N ARG A 138 13.41 3.52 -13.67
CA ARG A 138 12.17 3.91 -13.00
C ARG A 138 12.01 3.19 -11.66
N LEU A 139 12.22 1.88 -11.61
CA LEU A 139 12.18 1.10 -10.37
C LEU A 139 13.17 1.64 -9.32
N PHE A 140 14.44 1.85 -9.69
CA PHE A 140 15.43 2.41 -8.76
C PHE A 140 15.06 3.81 -8.28
N THR A 141 14.56 4.67 -9.18
CA THR A 141 14.09 6.00 -8.81
C THR A 141 12.95 5.91 -7.80
N LYS A 142 11.98 5.01 -8.02
CA LYS A 142 10.85 4.79 -7.11
C LYS A 142 11.34 4.31 -5.74
N LEU A 143 12.23 3.32 -5.70
CA LEU A 143 12.82 2.80 -4.45
C LEU A 143 13.51 3.90 -3.64
N ALA A 144 14.27 4.78 -4.31
CA ALA A 144 14.97 5.89 -3.66
C ALA A 144 14.01 6.93 -3.05
N GLN A 145 12.79 7.07 -3.58
CA GLN A 145 11.76 8.00 -3.10
C GLN A 145 11.03 7.51 -1.84
N PHE A 146 11.13 6.22 -1.50
CA PHE A 146 10.35 5.64 -0.40
C PHE A 146 10.53 6.36 0.96
N PRO A 147 11.76 6.70 1.42
CA PRO A 147 11.93 7.38 2.70
C PRO A 147 11.26 8.75 2.73
N ASP A 148 11.32 9.51 1.64
CA ASP A 148 10.69 10.83 1.53
C ASP A 148 9.17 10.73 1.52
N GLU A 149 8.62 9.72 0.82
CA GLU A 149 7.17 9.47 0.84
C GLU A 149 6.67 9.06 2.24
N VAL A 150 7.45 8.27 2.98
CA VAL A 150 7.17 7.96 4.39
C VAL A 150 7.21 9.21 5.26
N ALA A 151 8.23 10.06 5.10
CA ALA A 151 8.35 11.30 5.85
C ALA A 151 7.18 12.27 5.59
N ARG A 152 6.77 12.43 4.33
CA ARG A 152 5.62 13.26 3.94
C ARG A 152 4.32 12.70 4.48
N ALA A 153 4.06 11.40 4.31
CA ALA A 153 2.86 10.74 4.83
C ALA A 153 2.74 10.91 6.36
N ALA A 154 3.86 10.82 7.08
CA ALA A 154 3.89 11.03 8.52
C ALA A 154 3.66 12.50 8.91
N ALA A 155 4.31 13.45 8.23
CA ALA A 155 4.19 14.88 8.51
C ALA A 155 2.76 15.40 8.29
N ASP A 156 2.12 14.95 7.21
CA ASP A 156 0.80 15.40 6.80
C ASP A 156 -0.34 14.53 7.38
N LEU A 157 0.00 13.43 8.06
CA LEU A 157 -0.97 12.42 8.55
C LEU A 157 -1.79 11.80 7.40
N GLU A 158 -1.13 11.55 6.27
CA GLU A 158 -1.71 11.12 5.00
C GLU A 158 -1.23 9.69 4.61
N PRO A 159 -1.71 8.62 5.28
CA PRO A 159 -1.25 7.25 5.02
C PRO A 159 -1.59 6.74 3.61
N HIS A 160 -2.59 7.34 2.94
CA HIS A 160 -2.97 7.02 1.56
C HIS A 160 -1.83 7.18 0.57
N ARG A 161 -0.87 8.07 0.85
CA ARG A 161 0.34 8.23 0.04
C ARG A 161 1.15 6.93 -0.04
N ILE A 162 1.24 6.18 1.06
CA ILE A 162 1.94 4.90 1.10
C ILE A 162 1.18 3.84 0.30
N VAL A 163 -0.16 3.87 0.34
CA VAL A 163 -1.00 2.98 -0.47
C VAL A 163 -0.78 3.25 -1.96
N THR A 164 -0.84 4.50 -2.39
CA THR A 164 -0.55 4.88 -3.79
C THR A 164 0.86 4.49 -4.20
N TYR A 165 1.86 4.82 -3.37
CA TYR A 165 3.26 4.49 -3.63
C TYR A 165 3.47 3.00 -3.85
N VAL A 166 2.96 2.14 -2.95
CA VAL A 166 3.19 0.70 -3.03
C VAL A 166 2.43 0.05 -4.18
N HIS A 167 1.26 0.58 -4.52
CA HIS A 167 0.50 0.13 -5.69
C HIS A 167 1.23 0.45 -7.00
N GLU A 168 1.77 1.67 -7.12
CA GLU A 168 2.57 2.07 -8.28
C GLU A 168 3.87 1.27 -8.38
N LEU A 169 4.58 1.04 -7.27
CA LEU A 169 5.79 0.21 -7.26
C LEU A 169 5.49 -1.24 -7.67
N ALA A 170 4.37 -1.80 -7.21
CA ALA A 170 3.92 -3.12 -7.65
C ALA A 170 3.63 -3.14 -9.15
N GLY A 171 3.01 -2.08 -9.68
CA GLY A 171 2.76 -1.91 -11.11
C GLY A 171 4.03 -1.85 -11.94
N ASP A 172 4.99 -1.00 -11.55
CA ASP A 172 6.30 -0.90 -12.21
C ASP A 172 7.02 -2.26 -12.23
N PHE A 173 6.96 -3.00 -11.13
CA PHE A 173 7.53 -4.35 -11.04
C PHE A 173 6.82 -5.35 -11.95
N HIS A 174 5.48 -5.37 -11.96
CA HIS A 174 4.71 -6.26 -12.82
C HIS A 174 5.00 -5.98 -14.30
N SER A 175 5.08 -4.71 -14.70
CA SER A 175 5.47 -4.31 -16.06
C SER A 175 6.88 -4.78 -16.39
N TYR A 176 7.86 -4.53 -15.52
CA TYR A 176 9.24 -4.98 -15.71
C TYR A 176 9.33 -6.51 -15.87
N TYR A 177 8.62 -7.27 -15.04
CA TYR A 177 8.65 -8.73 -15.09
C TYR A 177 7.95 -9.29 -16.34
N ASN A 178 6.76 -8.75 -16.67
CA ASN A 178 5.95 -9.22 -17.79
C ASN A 178 6.58 -8.90 -19.16
N ASN A 179 7.45 -7.89 -19.25
CA ASN A 179 8.18 -7.54 -20.47
C ASN A 179 9.33 -8.52 -20.81
N GLY A 180 9.38 -9.69 -20.14
CA GLY A 180 10.29 -10.77 -20.48
C GLY A 180 11.59 -10.78 -19.68
N SER A 181 11.62 -10.14 -18.50
CA SER A 181 12.79 -10.18 -17.61
C SER A 181 13.06 -11.61 -17.14
N ARG A 182 14.25 -12.15 -17.47
CA ARG A 182 14.66 -13.52 -17.15
C ARG A 182 15.89 -13.53 -16.25
N ILE A 183 15.74 -12.95 -15.07
CA ILE A 183 16.83 -12.75 -14.09
C ILE A 183 17.60 -14.05 -13.80
N LEU A 184 16.92 -15.19 -13.75
CA LEU A 184 17.56 -16.48 -13.46
C LEU A 184 18.29 -17.12 -14.66
N GLU A 185 18.16 -16.55 -15.85
CA GLU A 185 18.89 -16.95 -17.07
C GLU A 185 20.10 -16.03 -17.35
N GLU A 186 20.19 -14.89 -16.63
CA GLU A 186 21.33 -13.97 -16.70
C GLU A 186 22.56 -14.53 -15.98
N SER A 187 23.71 -13.87 -16.17
CA SER A 187 24.97 -14.27 -15.56
C SER A 187 25.83 -13.06 -15.14
N GLY A 188 26.79 -13.32 -14.25
CA GLY A 188 27.75 -12.32 -13.77
C GLY A 188 27.07 -11.11 -13.10
N ALA A 189 27.66 -9.93 -13.31
CA ALA A 189 27.24 -8.67 -12.69
C ALA A 189 25.78 -8.30 -13.00
N LEU A 190 25.27 -8.65 -14.19
CA LEU A 190 23.88 -8.36 -14.57
C LEU A 190 22.88 -9.05 -13.65
N ARG A 191 23.03 -10.38 -13.53
CA ARG A 191 22.17 -11.19 -12.64
C ARG A 191 22.27 -10.69 -11.20
N ASP A 192 23.48 -10.42 -10.76
CA ASP A 192 23.77 -10.03 -9.38
C ASP A 192 23.12 -8.67 -9.05
N SER A 193 23.21 -7.69 -9.95
CA SER A 193 22.51 -6.39 -9.85
C SER A 193 20.99 -6.54 -9.89
N HIS A 194 20.44 -7.38 -10.76
CA HIS A 194 18.99 -7.62 -10.82
C HIS A 194 18.47 -8.35 -9.59
N LEU A 195 19.19 -9.33 -9.03
CA LEU A 195 18.81 -9.98 -7.77
C LEU A 195 18.80 -9.00 -6.60
N LEU A 196 19.75 -8.07 -6.54
CA LEU A 196 19.76 -6.98 -5.56
C LEU A 196 18.55 -6.06 -5.73
N MET A 197 18.21 -5.69 -6.97
CA MET A 197 17.01 -4.89 -7.26
C MET A 197 15.74 -5.61 -6.79
N ILE A 198 15.56 -6.89 -7.11
CA ILE A 198 14.43 -7.70 -6.64
C ILE A 198 14.37 -7.76 -5.11
N ALA A 199 15.50 -7.96 -4.44
CA ALA A 199 15.57 -7.99 -2.98
C ALA A 199 15.21 -6.62 -2.36
N ALA A 200 15.61 -5.53 -2.99
CA ALA A 200 15.26 -4.17 -2.57
C ALA A 200 13.75 -3.89 -2.73
N ILE A 201 13.17 -4.22 -3.89
CA ILE A 201 11.73 -4.07 -4.14
C ILE A 201 10.92 -4.86 -3.11
N ARG A 202 11.28 -6.13 -2.89
CA ARG A 202 10.62 -6.99 -1.88
C ARG A 202 10.64 -6.33 -0.50
N THR A 203 11.79 -5.81 -0.09
CA THR A 203 11.97 -5.18 1.22
C THR A 203 11.13 -3.91 1.35
N VAL A 204 11.08 -3.08 0.31
CA VAL A 204 10.28 -1.85 0.31
C VAL A 204 8.78 -2.16 0.34
N ILE A 205 8.29 -3.11 -0.46
CA ILE A 205 6.89 -3.52 -0.43
C ILE A 205 6.51 -4.09 0.95
N ALA A 206 7.34 -4.95 1.53
CA ALA A 206 7.10 -5.51 2.87
C ALA A 206 7.04 -4.40 3.94
N ASN A 207 7.93 -3.41 3.86
CA ASN A 207 7.93 -2.27 4.78
C ASN A 207 6.70 -1.40 4.62
N ALA A 208 6.29 -1.09 3.38
CA ALA A 208 5.09 -0.31 3.10
C ALA A 208 3.82 -1.01 3.63
N LEU A 209 3.66 -2.30 3.34
CA LEU A 209 2.54 -3.10 3.85
C LEU A 209 2.54 -3.14 5.40
N ARG A 210 3.71 -3.31 6.02
CA ARG A 210 3.84 -3.28 7.49
C ARG A 210 3.43 -1.93 8.09
N LEU A 211 3.80 -0.81 7.46
CA LEU A 211 3.37 0.53 7.90
C LEU A 211 1.85 0.71 7.82
N LEU A 212 1.21 0.09 6.82
CA LEU A 212 -0.24 0.08 6.63
C LEU A 212 -0.95 -0.93 7.54
N GLY A 213 -0.21 -1.77 8.27
CA GLY A 213 -0.76 -2.88 9.06
C GLY A 213 -1.35 -4.00 8.20
N ILE A 214 -0.85 -4.19 6.98
CA ILE A 214 -1.30 -5.19 6.02
C ILE A 214 -0.25 -6.31 5.94
N SER A 215 -0.68 -7.56 5.80
CA SER A 215 0.26 -8.67 5.67
C SER A 215 1.00 -8.64 4.32
N ALA A 216 2.24 -9.10 4.34
CA ALA A 216 3.10 -9.25 3.16
C ALA A 216 3.38 -10.76 2.92
N PRO A 217 2.44 -11.50 2.29
CA PRO A 217 2.57 -12.94 2.14
C PRO A 217 3.77 -13.29 1.25
N GLU A 218 4.53 -14.32 1.65
CA GLU A 218 5.65 -14.82 0.84
C GLU A 218 5.19 -15.77 -0.28
N LYS A 219 3.96 -16.27 -0.17
CA LYS A 219 3.31 -17.20 -1.11
C LYS A 219 1.82 -16.87 -1.20
N MET A 220 1.27 -16.88 -2.41
CA MET A 220 -0.16 -16.69 -2.72
C MET A 220 -0.55 -17.60 -3.88
#